data_AF-A0A2M7T532-F1
#
_entry.id   AF-A0A2M7T532-F1
#
_cell.length_a   1.000
_cell.length_b   1.000
_cell.length_c   1.000
_cell.angle_alpha   90.00
_cell.angle_beta   90.00
_cell.angle_gamma   90.00
#
_symmetry.space_group_name_H-M   'P 1'
#
loop_
_entity.id
_entity.type
_entity.pdbx_description
1 polymer ?
#
loop_
_entity_poly.entity_id
_entity_poly.type
_entity_poly.pdbx_seq_one_letter_code
_entity_poly.pdbx_strand_id
1 'polypeptide(L)'
;MAVERYDLRSMQYGPDPSAFFENTFGKIANELAPGQEASVIVNPEHMNEPVSQMASLAETSGLTVIATRETASDSAVIEVRKRAA
;
A
#
# COMPACT_ATOMS: atom_id res chain seq x y z
N MET A 1 1.51 11.51 16.79
CA MET A 1 0.55 10.72 15.99
C MET A 1 1.29 9.47 15.55
N ALA A 2 0.75 8.27 15.81
CA ALA A 2 1.39 7.02 15.38
C ALA A 2 0.95 6.75 13.94
N VAL A 3 1.89 6.73 13.01
CA VAL A 3 1.64 6.31 11.62
C VAL A 3 1.55 4.79 11.62
N GLU A 4 0.44 4.23 11.13
CA GLU A 4 0.31 2.78 11.06
C GLU A 4 1.21 2.21 9.97
N ARG A 5 1.93 1.14 10.26
CA ARG A 5 2.91 0.55 9.34
C ARG A 5 2.48 -0.86 8.96
N TYR A 6 2.21 -1.08 7.68
CA TYR A 6 1.83 -2.36 7.11
C TYR A 6 3.01 -2.91 6.30
N ASP A 7 3.67 -3.96 6.79
CA ASP A 7 4.78 -4.59 6.09
C ASP A 7 4.28 -5.80 5.29
N LEU A 8 4.12 -5.60 3.98
CA LEU A 8 3.63 -6.62 3.07
C LEU A 8 4.76 -7.45 2.47
N ARG A 9 6.04 -7.10 2.65
CA ARG A 9 7.19 -7.73 1.96
C ARG A 9 7.33 -9.23 2.22
N SER A 10 6.87 -9.70 3.37
CA SER A 10 6.97 -11.11 3.77
C SER A 10 5.67 -11.90 3.52
N MET A 11 4.61 -11.26 3.04
CA MET A 11 3.35 -11.95 2.77
C MET A 11 3.50 -12.79 1.49
N GLN A 12 3.01 -14.03 1.52
CA GLN A 12 2.85 -14.80 0.29
C GLN A 12 1.65 -14.23 -0.47
N TYR A 13 1.92 -13.68 -1.64
CA TYR A 13 0.89 -13.27 -2.58
C TYR A 13 0.46 -14.49 -3.39
N GLY A 14 -0.84 -14.57 -3.69
CA GLY A 14 -1.36 -15.60 -4.59
C GLY A 14 -0.88 -15.41 -6.03
N PRO A 15 -1.45 -16.14 -7.01
CA PRO A 15 -1.10 -15.98 -8.42
C PRO A 15 -1.37 -14.57 -8.98
N ASP A 16 -2.18 -13.75 -8.30
CA ASP A 16 -2.62 -12.42 -8.72
C ASP A 16 -2.23 -11.32 -7.68
N PRO A 17 -1.06 -10.67 -7.85
CA PRO A 17 -0.58 -9.65 -6.91
C PRO A 17 -1.47 -8.40 -6.87
N SER A 18 -1.94 -7.92 -8.02
CA SER A 18 -2.88 -6.80 -8.11
C SER A 18 -4.16 -6.99 -7.28
N ALA A 19 -4.76 -8.20 -7.32
CA ALA A 19 -5.96 -8.52 -6.54
C ALA A 19 -5.67 -8.58 -5.03
N PHE A 20 -4.50 -9.11 -4.66
CA PHE A 20 -4.03 -9.09 -3.28
C PHE A 20 -3.89 -7.65 -2.75
N PHE A 21 -3.31 -6.76 -3.56
CA PHE A 21 -3.12 -5.36 -3.21
C PHE A 21 -4.43 -4.61 -3.05
N GLU A 22 -5.34 -4.74 -4.01
CA GLU A 22 -6.65 -4.10 -3.93
C GLU A 22 -7.41 -4.52 -2.66
N ASN A 23 -7.40 -5.81 -2.33
CA ASN A 23 -8.04 -6.31 -1.12
C ASN A 23 -7.34 -5.80 0.16
N THR A 24 -6.01 -5.78 0.16
CA THR A 24 -5.20 -5.34 1.30
C THR A 24 -5.36 -3.84 1.54
N PHE A 25 -5.27 -3.02 0.50
CA PHE A 25 -5.54 -1.58 0.58
C PHE A 25 -6.98 -1.30 0.98
N GLY A 26 -7.95 -2.09 0.50
CA GLY A 26 -9.34 -2.00 0.95
C GLY A 26 -9.48 -2.27 2.45
N LYS A 27 -8.78 -3.26 3.00
CA LYS A 27 -8.76 -3.53 4.45
C LYS A 27 -8.12 -2.39 5.22
N ILE A 28 -6.94 -1.93 4.80
CA ILE A 28 -6.24 -0.78 5.41
C ILE A 28 -7.13 0.47 5.39
N ALA A 29 -7.80 0.75 4.28
CA ALA A 29 -8.75 1.86 4.17
C ALA A 29 -9.93 1.73 5.13
N ASN A 30 -10.40 0.51 5.43
CA ASN A 30 -11.46 0.31 6.41
C ASN A 30 -10.97 0.45 7.85
N GLU A 31 -9.75 0.00 8.16
CA GLU A 31 -9.16 0.07 9.51
C GLU A 31 -8.76 1.50 9.91
N LEU A 32 -8.25 2.30 8.96
CA LEU A 32 -7.83 3.67 9.23
C LEU A 32 -9.01 4.58 9.58
N ALA A 33 -8.79 5.57 10.45
CA ALA A 33 -9.73 6.67 10.64
C ALA A 33 -9.63 7.69 9.48
N PRO A 34 -10.70 8.44 9.15
CA PRO A 34 -10.65 9.48 8.12
C PRO A 34 -9.52 10.49 8.40
N GLY A 35 -8.64 10.71 7.42
CA GLY A 35 -7.47 11.58 7.59
C GLY A 35 -6.26 10.95 8.30
N GLN A 36 -6.36 9.70 8.75
CA GLN A 36 -5.22 8.96 9.32
C GLN A 36 -4.28 8.47 8.22
N GLU A 37 -2.98 8.54 8.51
CA GLU A 37 -1.89 8.15 7.61
C GLU A 37 -1.36 6.76 7.97
N ALA A 38 -0.93 6.03 6.94
CA ALA A 38 -0.28 4.75 7.05
C ALA A 38 0.87 4.62 6.04
N SER A 39 1.86 3.82 6.38
CA SER A 39 2.96 3.46 5.50
C SER A 39 2.85 1.98 5.13
N VAL A 40 2.70 1.69 3.84
CA VAL A 40 2.61 0.33 3.31
C VAL A 40 3.93 -0.02 2.65
N ILE A 41 4.56 -1.10 3.07
CA ILE A 41 5.89 -1.49 2.60
C ILE A 41 5.74 -2.73 1.75
N VAL A 42 6.22 -2.66 0.52
CA VAL A 42 6.04 -3.66 -0.53
C VAL A 42 7.38 -4.02 -1.13
N ASN A 43 7.46 -5.14 -1.85
CA ASN A 43 8.64 -5.55 -2.60
C ASN A 43 8.26 -5.64 -4.09
N PRO A 44 8.35 -4.54 -4.85
CA PRO A 44 7.90 -4.50 -6.24
C PRO A 44 8.64 -5.51 -7.13
N GLU A 45 9.93 -5.74 -6.90
CA GLU A 45 10.71 -6.72 -7.67
C GLU A 45 10.20 -8.15 -7.47
N HIS A 46 9.97 -8.54 -6.23
CA HIS A 46 9.44 -9.88 -5.91
C HIS A 46 8.02 -10.09 -6.45
N MET A 47 7.26 -9.01 -6.60
CA MET A 47 5.87 -9.04 -7.09
C MET A 47 5.76 -8.86 -8.61
N ASN A 48 6.87 -8.52 -9.28
CA ASN A 48 6.89 -8.16 -10.69
C ASN A 48 5.84 -7.08 -11.06
N GLU A 49 5.58 -6.16 -10.12
CA GLU A 49 4.59 -5.08 -10.27
C GLU A 49 5.25 -3.72 -9.96
N PRO A 50 5.03 -2.69 -10.79
CA PRO A 50 5.61 -1.38 -10.55
C PRO A 50 4.90 -0.67 -9.38
N VAL A 51 5.66 0.07 -8.58
CA VAL A 51 5.13 0.83 -7.42
C VAL A 51 4.02 1.78 -7.83
N SER A 52 4.10 2.39 -9.01
CA SER A 52 3.07 3.26 -9.56
C SER A 52 1.71 2.56 -9.71
N GLN A 53 1.71 1.29 -10.12
CA GLN A 53 0.46 0.52 -10.26
C GLN A 53 -0.13 0.19 -8.88
N MET A 54 0.71 -0.21 -7.92
CA MET A 54 0.28 -0.43 -6.54
C MET A 54 -0.29 0.84 -5.90
N ALA A 55 0.32 2.00 -6.17
CA ALA A 55 -0.17 3.30 -5.73
C ALA A 55 -1.56 3.60 -6.32
N SER A 56 -1.76 3.35 -7.63
CA SER A 56 -3.08 3.51 -8.25
C SER A 56 -4.15 2.58 -7.67
N LEU A 57 -3.79 1.34 -7.30
CA LEU A 57 -4.69 0.42 -6.61
C LEU A 57 -5.09 0.97 -5.24
N ALA A 58 -4.14 1.50 -4.47
CA ALA A 58 -4.43 2.14 -3.18
C ALA A 58 -5.43 3.29 -3.32
N GLU A 59 -5.27 4.14 -4.35
CA GLU A 59 -6.21 5.24 -4.61
C GLU A 59 -7.62 4.76 -4.98
N THR A 60 -7.70 3.65 -5.70
CA THR A 60 -8.97 3.01 -6.09
C THR A 60 -9.69 2.41 -4.88
N SER A 61 -8.94 1.92 -3.90
CA SER A 61 -9.47 1.39 -2.62
C SER A 61 -9.93 2.46 -1.61
N GLY A 62 -9.90 3.75 -1.98
CA GLY A 62 -10.36 4.85 -1.11
C GLY A 62 -9.25 5.46 -0.23
N LEU A 63 -7.99 5.15 -0.53
CA LEU A 63 -6.85 5.83 0.06
C LEU A 63 -6.42 7.01 -0.83
N THR A 64 -5.58 7.87 -0.29
CA THR A 64 -4.89 8.93 -1.03
C THR A 64 -3.40 8.67 -0.86
N VAL A 65 -2.69 8.48 -1.96
CA VAL A 65 -1.24 8.30 -1.93
C VAL A 65 -0.60 9.66 -1.66
N ILE A 66 0.16 9.75 -0.57
CA ILE A 66 0.88 10.96 -0.16
C ILE A 66 2.25 10.97 -0.80
N ALA A 67 2.94 9.84 -0.74
CA ALA A 67 4.28 9.69 -1.28
C ALA A 67 4.58 8.21 -1.58
N THR A 68 5.43 7.98 -2.57
CA THR A 68 6.03 6.68 -2.84
C THR A 68 7.54 6.82 -2.72
N ARG A 69 8.19 5.92 -1.98
CA ARG A 69 9.63 5.90 -1.77
C ARG A 69 10.17 4.54 -2.10
N GLU A 70 10.92 4.44 -3.18
CA GLU A 70 11.69 3.25 -3.50
C GLU A 70 12.98 3.27 -2.68
N THR A 71 13.31 2.14 -2.07
CA THR A 71 14.54 1.95 -1.30
C THR A 71 15.50 1.09 -2.11
N ALA A 72 16.81 1.27 -1.90
CA ALA A 72 17.86 0.54 -2.61
C ALA A 72 17.93 -0.99 -2.31
N SER A 73 16.98 -1.52 -1.54
CA SER A 73 16.90 -2.93 -1.14
C SER A 73 15.66 -3.61 -1.69
N ASP A 74 15.28 -3.28 -2.93
CA ASP A 74 14.16 -3.87 -3.68
C ASP A 74 12.81 -3.72 -2.97
N SER A 75 12.73 -2.80 -2.01
CA SER A 75 11.54 -2.53 -1.22
C SER A 75 11.05 -1.13 -1.56
N ALA A 76 9.73 -0.95 -1.65
CA ALA A 76 9.11 0.36 -1.79
C ALA A 76 8.18 0.63 -0.61
N VAL A 77 8.06 1.90 -0.25
CA VAL A 77 7.17 2.39 0.79
C VAL A 77 6.14 3.30 0.13
N ILE A 78 4.87 2.97 0.29
CA ILE A 78 3.73 3.73 -0.20
C ILE A 78 3.08 4.37 1.04
N GLU A 79 3.28 5.67 1.20
CA GLU A 79 2.64 6.48 2.23
C GLU A 79 1.23 6.83 1.74
N VAL A 80 0.22 6.38 2.48
CA VAL A 80 -1.19 6.52 2.14
C VAL A 80 -1.94 7.20 3.28
N ARG A 81 -3.03 7.89 2.95
CA ARG A 81 -3.95 8.49 3.90
C ARG A 81 -5.37 8.09 3.57
N LYS A 82 -6.18 7.74 4.56
CA LYS A 82 -7.61 7.50 4.31
C LYS A 82 -8.28 8.80 3.84
N ARG A 83 -8.97 8.73 2.70
CA ARG A 83 -9.78 9.85 2.20
C ARG A 83 -10.87 10.15 3.22
N ALA A 84 -11.04 11.42 3.58
CA ALA A 84 -12.22 11.81 4.34
C ALA A 84 -13.45 11.57 3.46
N ALA A 85 -14.36 10.71 3.92
CA ALA A 85 -15.62 10.42 3.24
C ALA A 85 -16.53 11.66 3.24
#